data_AF-A0A7C5BGH8-F1
#
_entry.id   AF-A0A7C5BGH8-F1
#
_cell.length_a   1.000
_cell.length_b   1.000
_cell.length_c   1.000
_cell.angle_alpha   90.00
_cell.angle_beta   90.00
_cell.angle_gamma   90.00
#
_symmetry.space_group_name_H-M   'P 1'
#
loop_
_entity.id
_entity.type
_entity.pdbx_description
1 polymer ?
#
loop_
_entity_poly.entity_id
_entity_poly.type
_entity_poly.pdbx_seq_one_letter_code
_entity_poly.pdbx_strand_id
1 'polypeptide(L)' 'MHPFNQVCRQYKIQHRTIKFNHPWTNGMVKRFNQKIKTNVIKRYLFDDVKELDEKLISYVNRCNFELKLQQLN' A
#
# COMPACT_ATOMS: atom_id res chain seq x y z
N MET A 1 24.94 -5.12 -7.56
CA MET A 1 23.51 -5.48 -7.70
C MET A 1 22.80 -5.19 -6.37
N HIS A 2 21.75 -4.37 -6.38
CA HIS A 2 21.05 -3.95 -5.14
C HIS A 2 20.47 -5.15 -4.36
N PRO A 3 20.53 -5.20 -3.01
CA PRO A 3 20.03 -6.33 -2.22
C PRO A 3 18.59 -6.72 -2.54
N PHE A 4 17.70 -5.74 -2.73
CA PHE A 4 16.31 -5.98 -3.14
C PHE A 4 16.20 -6.77 -4.46
N ASN A 5 17.05 -6.48 -5.45
CA ASN A 5 17.04 -7.20 -6.73
C ASN A 5 17.47 -8.66 -6.56
N GLN A 6 18.33 -8.96 -5.57
CA GLN A 6 18.75 -10.33 -5.29
C GLN A 6 17.58 -11.14 -4.72
N VAL A 7 16.86 -10.56 -3.76
CA VAL A 7 15.65 -11.17 -3.18
C VAL A 7 14.59 -11.40 -4.26
N CYS A 8 14.29 -10.39 -5.09
CA CYS A 8 13.35 -10.56 -6.20
C CYS A 8 13.73 -11.72 -7.13
N ARG A 9 15.03 -11.88 -7.44
CA ARG A 9 15.53 -12.97 -8.27
C ARG A 9 15.38 -14.34 -7.59
N GLN A 10 15.67 -14.44 -6.30
CA GLN A 10 15.51 -15.67 -5.51
C GLN A 10 14.04 -16.15 -5.52
N TYR A 11 13.10 -15.23 -5.37
CA TYR A 11 11.67 -15.53 -5.37
C TYR A 11 11.02 -15.52 -6.77
N LYS A 12 11.81 -15.40 -7.84
CA LYS A 12 11.32 -15.34 -9.25
C LYS A 12 10.30 -14.22 -9.50
N ILE A 13 10.43 -13.11 -8.77
CA ILE A 13 9.60 -11.91 -8.92
C ILE A 13 10.28 -10.95 -9.88
N GLN A 14 9.61 -10.57 -10.98
CA GLN A 14 10.11 -9.56 -11.89
C GLN A 14 9.98 -8.17 -11.25
N HIS A 15 11.12 -7.56 -10.89
CA HIS A 15 11.14 -6.18 -10.41
C HIS A 15 11.02 -5.21 -11.60
N ARG A 16 9.94 -4.43 -11.65
CA ARG A 16 9.67 -3.41 -12.68
C ARG A 16 9.73 -2.03 -12.06
N THR A 17 10.43 -1.11 -12.70
CA THR A 17 10.50 0.31 -12.32
C THR A 17 9.87 1.18 -13.39
N ILE A 18 9.28 2.31 -12.98
CA ILE A 18 8.72 3.30 -13.89
C ILE A 18 9.80 4.27 -14.36
N LYS A 19 9.58 4.94 -15.49
CA LYS A 19 10.41 6.06 -15.91
C LYS A 19 10.25 7.24 -14.94
N PHE A 20 11.32 8.00 -14.75
CA PHE A 20 11.28 9.26 -13.99
C PHE A 20 10.20 10.20 -14.56
N ASN A 21 9.53 10.99 -13.70
CA ASN A 21 8.44 11.89 -14.06
C ASN A 21 7.16 11.26 -14.66
N HIS A 22 6.87 9.99 -14.35
CA HIS A 22 5.62 9.32 -14.78
C HIS A 22 4.66 9.00 -13.62
N PRO A 23 4.18 10.00 -12.86
CA PRO A 23 3.50 9.81 -11.58
C PRO A 23 2.16 9.07 -11.65
N TRP A 24 1.51 9.01 -12.82
CA TRP A 24 0.21 8.36 -13.02
C TRP A 24 0.28 6.83 -12.98
N THR A 25 1.45 6.26 -13.30
CA THR A 25 1.70 4.80 -13.23
C THR A 25 1.63 4.25 -11.81
N ASN A 26 1.93 5.09 -10.82
CA ASN A 26 1.77 4.78 -9.39
C ASN A 26 0.44 5.32 -8.82
N GLY A 27 -0.55 5.58 -9.66
CA GLY A 27 -1.82 6.21 -9.26
C GLY A 27 -2.64 5.36 -8.28
N MET A 28 -2.64 4.04 -8.44
CA MET A 28 -3.38 3.13 -7.54
C MET A 28 -2.83 3.19 -6.11
N VAL A 29 -1.52 3.00 -5.94
CA VAL A 29 -0.88 3.07 -4.61
C VAL A 29 -1.02 4.45 -3.98
N LYS A 30 -0.90 5.53 -4.76
CA LYS A 30 -1.14 6.89 -4.27
C LYS A 30 -2.56 7.09 -3.76
N ARG A 31 -3.57 6.66 -4.52
CA ARG A 31 -4.98 6.74 -4.11
C ARG A 31 -5.26 5.91 -2.86
N PHE A 32 -4.69 4.71 -2.78
CA PHE A 32 -4.83 3.87 -1.59
C PHE A 32 -4.19 4.50 -0.36
N ASN A 33 -2.98 5.03 -0.47
CA ASN A 33 -2.31 5.73 0.63
C ASN A 33 -3.08 6.99 1.07
N GLN A 34 -3.72 7.70 0.14
CA GLN A 34 -4.61 8.82 0.48
C GLN A 34 -5.82 8.35 1.29
N LYS A 35 -6.42 7.20 0.95
CA LYS A 35 -7.52 6.61 1.72
C LYS A 35 -7.09 6.23 3.14
N ILE A 36 -5.91 5.62 3.30
CA ILE A 36 -5.33 5.33 4.63
C ILE A 36 -5.17 6.63 5.43
N LYS A 37 -4.57 7.67 4.82
CA LYS A 37 -4.35 8.96 5.47
C LYS A 37 -5.66 9.57 5.97
N THR A 38 -6.71 9.58 5.16
CA THR A 38 -8.00 10.17 5.53
C THR A 38 -8.76 9.33 6.55
N ASN A 39 -8.78 8.00 6.39
CA ASN A 39 -9.68 7.12 7.17
C ASN A 39 -9.05 6.55 8.43
N VAL A 40 -7.72 6.54 8.53
CA VAL A 40 -6.98 6.04 9.69
C VAL A 40 -6.23 7.19 10.34
N ILE A 41 -5.23 7.74 9.65
CA ILE A 41 -4.28 8.70 10.25
C ILE A 41 -4.95 9.99 10.72
N LYS A 42 -5.89 10.54 9.96
CA LYS A 42 -6.60 11.77 10.34
C LYS A 42 -7.80 11.54 11.27
N ARG A 43 -8.25 10.28 11.42
CA ARG A 43 -9.50 9.94 12.12
C ARG A 43 -9.26 9.54 13.57
N TYR A 44 -8.08 9.02 13.87
CA TYR A 44 -7.72 8.53 15.20
C TYR A 44 -6.48 9.28 15.71
N LEU A 45 -6.44 9.49 17.02
CA LEU A 45 -5.19 9.72 17.74
C LEU A 45 -4.68 8.36 18.20
N PHE A 46 -3.37 8.18 18.19
CA PHE A 46 -2.73 6.94 18.59
C PHE A 46 -1.89 7.20 19.83
N ASP A 47 -2.03 6.35 20.84
CA ASP A 47 -1.26 6.46 22.07
C ASP A 47 0.17 5.90 21.88
N ASP A 48 0.32 4.88 21.02
CA ASP A 48 1.61 4.30 20.66
C ASP A 48 1.65 3.76 19.21
N VAL A 49 2.80 3.24 18.82
CA VAL A 49 3.03 2.65 17.48
C VAL A 49 2.25 1.35 17.28
N LYS A 50 1.99 0.60 18.35
CA LYS A 50 1.26 -0.67 18.29
C LYS A 50 -0.20 -0.43 17.95
N GLU A 51 -0.83 0.57 18.56
CA GLU A 51 -2.20 0.95 18.24
C GLU A 51 -2.32 1.42 16.78
N LEU A 52 -1.35 2.19 16.29
CA LEU A 52 -1.29 2.56 14.88
C LEU A 52 -1.26 1.33 13.96
N ASP A 53 -0.41 0.35 14.27
CA ASP A 53 -0.29 -0.87 13.47
C ASP A 53 -1.59 -1.70 13.47
N GLU A 54 -2.22 -1.87 14.63
CA GLU A 54 -3.51 -2.57 14.78
C GLU A 54 -4.60 -1.89 13.94
N LYS A 55 -4.69 -0.55 13.97
CA LYS A 55 -5.66 0.20 13.18
C LYS A 55 -5.37 0.12 11.68
N LEU A 56 -4.10 0.13 11.27
CA LEU A 56 -3.72 -0.04 9.86
C LEU A 56 -4.09 -1.44 9.36
N ILE A 57 -3.76 -2.49 10.10
CA ILE A 57 -4.09 -3.89 9.76
C ILE A 57 -5.61 -4.05 9.66
N SER A 58 -6.36 -3.54 10.64
CA SER A 58 -7.83 -3.57 10.63
C SER A 58 -8.40 -2.88 9.38
N TYR A 59 -7.89 -1.70 9.03
CA TYR A 59 -8.32 -0.98 7.84
C TYR A 59 -8.02 -1.74 6.54
N VAL A 60 -6.82 -2.30 6.40
CA VAL A 60 -6.42 -3.08 5.22
C VAL A 60 -7.27 -4.34 5.09
N ASN A 61 -7.50 -5.07 6.18
CA ASN A 61 -8.38 -6.24 6.19
C ASN A 61 -9.80 -5.86 5.75
N ARG A 62 -10.35 -4.78 6.30
CA ARG A 62 -11.66 -4.26 5.88
C ARG A 62 -11.67 -3.94 4.38
N CYS A 63 -10.63 -3.30 3.85
CA CYS A 63 -10.49 -3.05 2.43
C CYS A 63 -10.44 -4.32 1.58
N ASN A 64 -9.78 -5.37 2.05
CA ASN A 64 -9.65 -6.62 1.30
C ASN A 64 -10.92 -7.48 1.32
N PHE A 65 -11.68 -7.45 2.42
CA PHE A 65 -12.84 -8.34 2.61
C PHE A 65 -14.20 -7.67 2.33
N GLU A 66 -14.35 -6.39 2.68
CA GLU A 66 -15.66 -5.70 2.61
C GLU A 66 -15.76 -4.78 1.38
N LEU A 67 -14.66 -4.15 0.99
CA LEU A 67 -14.64 -3.27 -0.18
C LEU A 67 -14.32 -4.09 -1.43
N LYS A 68 -15.36 -4.54 -2.15
CA LYS A 68 -15.20 -5.08 -3.51
C LYS A 68 -14.42 -4.08 -4.35
N LEU A 69 -13.16 -4.39 -4.65
CA LEU A 69 -12.42 -3.70 -5.70
C LEU A 69 -13.15 -4.04 -7.00
N GLN A 70 -13.86 -3.08 -7.59
CA GLN A 70 -14.35 -3.24 -8.95
C GLN A 70 -13.12 -3.50 -9.83
N GLN A 71 -13.04 -4.71 -10.38
CA GLN A 71 -12.08 -5.00 -11.43
C GLN A 71 -12.44 -4.07 -12.60
N LEU A 72 -11.43 -3.37 -13.11
CA LEU A 72 -11.55 -2.73 -14.42
C LEU A 72 -11.66 -3.89 -15.43
N ASN A 73 -12.81 -3.97 -16.13
CA ASN A 73 -12.98 -4.85 -17.28
C ASN A 73 -11.97 -4.51 -18.38
#